data_AF-A0A142XJR3-F1
#
_entry.id   AF-A0A142XJR3-F1
#
_cell.length_a   1.000
_cell.length_b   1.000
_cell.length_c   1.000
_cell.angle_alpha   90.00
_cell.angle_beta   90.00
_cell.angle_gamma   90.00
#
_symmetry.space_group_name_H-M   'P 1'
#
loop_
_entity.id
_entity.type
_entity.pdbx_description
1 polymer ?
#
loop_
_entity_poly.entity_id
_entity_poly.type
_entity_poly.pdbx_seq_one_letter_code
_entity_poly.pdbx_strand_id
1 'polypeptide(L)'
;MKLLFSQDDLATLCRPRPVFPVEYHIQNELYGLHLLLREFAGLPADRPLPWAMEHAINFGSPEPYSADATSPLPIRLAITEQQAAALRGRGGTVYPIGSAFFYMRELFARRYGNEAPVRTGTLVFPDKSTTHQNTDYDRARFADELANLPDEFQPVAVSIFWRDWERGCHEPFARAGLRLVTSGHPYDPLFLFRQYDLCRRFRYACANDLSTSFCLSVLAGCHFFHWPTGGLTVTRGGVSRFYAEEPTFHLPGKRECIAAAPFPPVDNRTVQVELAERFAGRDSVRPPEFFRRLYEESQNTLLSLPVENQNFNVPAPATRLAGWRGWGIDADGWTRTRFGFTTPAGTRGVRLDLDVSPDAIPPWPLIEVRAGTQILPLSIRPGRISLELPGGCAVEVNGGIEVPLTGGRSRSLRVAGLERLERPASTAWVWPGEPSEAQAPVFRDYGPSGWVTTGIDTDGWCHATSRASGRVPDGCSAVRLLLDAPPGPRARWFICSSEGAVRVDVDPGVWELDVSAGVDGLVDVTIVADHASPVGPGDPRVRAFHIRSASWLHSGALSMRRSASAGAA
;
A
#
# COMPACT_ATOMS: atom_id res chain seq x y z
N MET A 1 -14.63 5.37 31.01
CA MET A 1 -14.58 4.06 30.31
C MET A 1 -13.16 3.80 29.81
N LYS A 2 -12.44 2.82 30.39
CA LYS A 2 -11.09 2.42 29.95
C LYS A 2 -11.18 1.46 28.77
N LEU A 3 -10.76 1.90 27.59
CA LEU A 3 -10.73 1.08 26.37
C LEU A 3 -9.53 0.12 26.39
N LEU A 4 -9.65 -1.03 25.71
CA LEU A 4 -8.53 -1.97 25.56
C LEU A 4 -7.50 -1.41 24.55
N PHE A 5 -8.01 -0.73 23.52
CA PHE A 5 -7.20 -0.04 22.53
C PHE A 5 -7.27 1.47 22.78
N SER A 6 -6.12 2.14 22.87
CA SER A 6 -6.06 3.59 23.06
C SER A 6 -6.80 4.33 21.94
N GLN A 7 -7.41 5.45 22.32
CA GLN A 7 -8.09 6.41 21.44
C GLN A 7 -7.55 7.83 21.66
N ASP A 8 -6.36 7.93 22.26
CA ASP A 8 -5.81 9.21 22.72
C ASP A 8 -5.18 10.01 21.57
N ASP A 9 -4.80 9.32 20.49
CA ASP A 9 -4.25 9.93 19.27
C ASP A 9 -4.98 9.40 18.01
N LEU A 10 -6.14 9.99 17.75
CA LEU A 10 -6.95 9.66 16.56
C LEU A 10 -6.24 10.03 15.26
N ALA A 11 -5.40 11.07 15.26
CA ALA A 11 -4.64 11.48 14.08
C ALA A 11 -3.67 10.38 13.64
N THR A 12 -2.96 9.77 14.58
CA THR A 12 -2.09 8.61 14.30
C THR A 12 -2.87 7.39 13.84
N LEU A 13 -4.03 7.10 14.44
CA LEU A 13 -4.87 5.96 14.03
C LEU A 13 -5.44 6.13 12.63
N CYS A 14 -5.84 7.34 12.25
CA CYS A 14 -6.43 7.69 10.95
C CYS A 14 -5.39 8.00 9.87
N ARG A 15 -4.11 8.21 10.23
CA ARG A 15 -3.06 8.58 9.29
C ARG A 15 -3.00 7.59 8.11
N PRO A 16 -2.88 8.09 6.86
CA PRO A 16 -2.57 7.26 5.70
C PRO A 16 -1.45 6.29 6.01
N ARG A 17 -1.70 5.03 5.68
CA ARG A 17 -0.67 4.00 5.78
C ARG A 17 -0.14 3.74 4.39
N PRO A 18 1.18 3.74 4.20
CA PRO A 18 1.73 3.27 2.95
C PRO A 18 1.31 1.81 2.76
N VAL A 19 0.66 1.55 1.64
CA VAL A 19 0.18 0.22 1.30
C VAL A 19 1.30 -0.47 0.56
N PHE A 20 2.01 -1.35 1.26
CA PHE A 20 2.98 -2.24 0.66
C PHE A 20 2.29 -3.58 0.51
N PRO A 21 1.69 -3.88 -0.66
CA PRO A 21 0.88 -5.09 -0.84
C PRO A 21 1.74 -6.31 -0.54
N VAL A 22 1.46 -6.92 0.61
CA VAL A 22 2.00 -8.21 1.02
C VAL A 22 1.13 -9.32 0.43
N GLU A 23 -0.14 -9.00 0.22
CA GLU A 23 -1.17 -9.88 -0.32
C GLU A 23 -1.19 -9.90 -1.85
N TYR A 24 -1.48 -11.08 -2.41
CA TYR A 24 -1.76 -11.18 -3.85
C TYR A 24 -3.00 -10.36 -4.24
N HIS A 25 -3.97 -10.27 -3.32
CA HIS A 25 -5.18 -9.48 -3.49
C HIS A 25 -5.27 -8.44 -2.38
N ILE A 26 -5.04 -7.17 -2.72
CA ILE A 26 -4.89 -6.10 -1.73
C ILE A 26 -6.12 -5.91 -0.82
N GLN A 27 -7.33 -6.27 -1.27
CA GLN A 27 -8.53 -6.15 -0.42
C GLN A 27 -8.47 -7.10 0.79
N ASN A 28 -7.67 -8.17 0.74
CA ASN A 28 -7.40 -9.03 1.90
C ASN A 28 -6.72 -8.26 3.05
N GLU A 29 -6.06 -7.12 2.76
CA GLU A 29 -5.41 -6.29 3.79
C GLU A 29 -6.38 -5.38 4.51
N LEU A 30 -7.53 -5.07 3.90
CA LEU A 30 -8.53 -4.23 4.53
C LEU A 30 -8.94 -4.81 5.87
N TYR A 31 -9.09 -3.93 6.84
CA TYR A 31 -9.49 -4.15 8.21
C TYR A 31 -8.68 -5.22 8.97
N GLY A 32 -7.47 -5.55 8.49
CA GLY A 32 -6.62 -6.59 9.05
C GLY A 32 -7.09 -8.02 8.75
N LEU A 33 -7.96 -8.20 7.74
CA LEU A 33 -8.62 -9.49 7.45
C LEU A 33 -7.62 -10.64 7.23
N HIS A 34 -6.56 -10.41 6.46
CA HIS A 34 -5.55 -11.43 6.18
C HIS A 34 -4.83 -11.94 7.44
N LEU A 35 -4.33 -11.05 8.29
CA LEU A 35 -3.61 -11.44 9.52
C LEU A 35 -4.52 -12.20 10.47
N LEU A 36 -5.76 -11.73 10.60
CA LEU A 36 -6.78 -12.35 11.42
C LEU A 36 -7.05 -13.78 10.95
N LEU A 37 -7.28 -13.98 9.65
CA LEU A 37 -7.60 -15.31 9.14
C LEU A 37 -6.39 -16.25 9.24
N ARG A 38 -5.17 -15.74 9.00
CA ARG A 38 -3.94 -16.52 9.20
C ARG A 38 -3.80 -16.98 10.64
N GLU A 39 -3.99 -16.10 11.61
CA GLU A 39 -3.91 -16.47 13.02
C GLU A 39 -5.02 -17.43 13.44
N PHE A 40 -6.25 -17.14 13.04
CA PHE A 40 -7.41 -17.98 13.35
C PHE A 40 -7.20 -19.43 12.91
N ALA A 41 -6.70 -19.60 11.68
CA ALA A 41 -6.49 -20.90 11.08
C ALA A 41 -5.09 -21.50 11.33
N GLY A 42 -4.16 -20.74 11.92
CA GLY A 42 -2.76 -21.17 12.07
C GLY A 42 -2.02 -21.32 10.73
N LEU A 43 -2.30 -20.42 9.78
CA LEU A 43 -1.60 -20.35 8.48
C LEU A 43 -0.26 -19.60 8.62
N PRO A 44 0.67 -19.77 7.67
CA PRO A 44 1.95 -19.04 7.69
C PRO A 44 1.75 -17.52 7.72
N ALA A 45 2.32 -16.86 8.74
CA ALA A 45 2.13 -15.43 8.98
C ALA A 45 2.86 -14.53 7.96
N ASP A 46 3.90 -15.06 7.31
CA ASP A 46 4.77 -14.38 6.35
C ASP A 46 4.35 -14.60 4.88
N ARG A 47 3.31 -15.40 4.63
CA ARG A 47 2.86 -15.75 3.28
C ARG A 47 1.52 -15.11 2.92
N PRO A 48 1.36 -14.53 1.72
CA PRO A 48 0.08 -14.05 1.20
C PRO A 48 -0.99 -15.14 1.22
N LEU A 49 -2.26 -14.74 1.34
CA LEU A 49 -3.38 -15.65 1.19
C LEU A 49 -3.59 -15.95 -0.31
N PRO A 50 -3.66 -17.24 -0.71
CA PRO A 50 -3.77 -17.66 -2.11
C PRO A 50 -5.20 -17.55 -2.69
N TRP A 51 -6.05 -16.70 -2.10
CA TRP A 51 -7.43 -16.45 -2.50
C TRP A 51 -7.80 -14.98 -2.29
N ALA A 52 -8.85 -14.52 -2.96
CA ALA A 52 -9.46 -13.21 -2.68
C ALA A 52 -10.63 -13.37 -1.71
N MET A 53 -10.84 -12.40 -0.83
CA MET A 53 -11.91 -12.42 0.17
C MET A 53 -12.75 -11.15 0.09
N GLU A 54 -14.07 -11.32 0.03
CA GLU A 54 -15.01 -10.20 0.17
C GLU A 54 -14.85 -9.55 1.54
N HIS A 55 -14.75 -8.23 1.57
CA HIS A 55 -14.53 -7.45 2.80
C HIS A 55 -15.79 -6.70 3.27
N ALA A 56 -16.80 -6.55 2.40
CA ALA A 56 -18.00 -5.76 2.68
C ALA A 56 -19.25 -6.65 2.81
N ILE A 57 -20.02 -6.43 3.88
CA ILE A 57 -21.35 -7.05 4.04
C ILE A 57 -22.33 -6.38 3.10
N ASN A 58 -22.99 -7.18 2.28
CA ASN A 58 -23.96 -6.74 1.29
C ASN A 58 -25.39 -7.00 1.78
N PHE A 59 -26.26 -6.01 1.66
CA PHE A 59 -27.65 -6.03 2.11
C PHE A 59 -28.63 -6.29 0.95
N GLY A 60 -28.35 -7.32 0.17
CA GLY A 60 -29.22 -7.78 -0.91
C GLY A 60 -28.96 -7.18 -2.31
N SER A 61 -27.83 -6.51 -2.53
CA SER A 61 -27.36 -6.23 -3.88
C SER A 61 -26.91 -7.55 -4.55
N PRO A 62 -27.41 -7.87 -5.75
CA PRO A 62 -27.01 -9.07 -6.48
C PRO A 62 -25.60 -8.96 -7.05
N GLU A 63 -25.09 -7.74 -7.19
CA GLU A 63 -23.79 -7.49 -7.81
C GLU A 63 -22.66 -7.60 -6.78
N PRO A 64 -21.66 -8.47 -7.01
CA PRO A 64 -20.46 -8.49 -6.20
C PRO A 64 -19.66 -7.20 -6.38
N TYR A 65 -18.83 -6.87 -5.39
CA TYR A 65 -17.94 -5.72 -5.49
C TYR A 65 -16.95 -5.93 -6.65
N SER A 66 -16.70 -4.87 -7.43
CA SER A 66 -15.92 -4.99 -8.67
C SER A 66 -14.49 -5.45 -8.42
N ALA A 67 -13.88 -5.02 -7.31
CA ALA A 67 -12.52 -5.45 -6.94
C ALA A 67 -12.47 -6.95 -6.63
N ASP A 68 -13.49 -7.49 -5.98
CA ASP A 68 -13.56 -8.92 -5.62
C ASP A 68 -13.84 -9.77 -6.86
N ALA A 69 -14.76 -9.30 -7.72
CA ALA A 69 -15.15 -9.95 -8.95
C ALA A 69 -14.03 -9.99 -10.02
N THR A 70 -13.16 -8.98 -10.06
CA THR A 70 -12.06 -8.90 -11.03
C THR A 70 -10.76 -9.52 -10.53
N SER A 71 -10.75 -10.09 -9.32
CA SER A 71 -9.56 -10.75 -8.80
C SER A 71 -9.12 -11.90 -9.73
N PRO A 72 -7.82 -11.97 -10.11
CA PRO A 72 -7.30 -13.04 -10.94
C PRO A 72 -6.98 -14.32 -10.16
N LEU A 73 -7.20 -14.34 -8.84
CA LEU A 73 -6.97 -15.52 -8.02
C LEU A 73 -8.01 -16.62 -8.32
N PRO A 74 -7.59 -17.89 -8.32
CA PRO A 74 -8.45 -19.00 -8.75
C PRO A 74 -9.59 -19.28 -7.75
N ILE A 75 -9.38 -18.92 -6.49
CA ILE A 75 -10.31 -19.14 -5.39
C ILE A 75 -10.73 -17.79 -4.81
N ARG A 76 -12.04 -17.66 -4.56
CA ARG A 76 -12.64 -16.51 -3.89
C ARG A 76 -13.45 -16.94 -2.66
N LEU A 77 -13.48 -16.10 -1.65
CA LEU A 77 -14.20 -16.29 -0.41
C LEU A 77 -15.29 -15.23 -0.29
N ALA A 78 -16.53 -15.68 -0.21
CA ALA A 78 -17.70 -14.81 -0.08
C ALA A 78 -18.25 -14.84 1.35
N ILE A 79 -19.01 -13.82 1.73
CA ILE A 79 -19.61 -13.79 3.08
C ILE A 79 -20.80 -14.75 3.16
N THR A 80 -21.71 -14.72 2.19
CA THR A 80 -22.90 -15.59 2.17
C THR A 80 -22.90 -16.53 0.97
N GLU A 81 -23.70 -17.60 1.02
CA GLU A 81 -23.90 -18.47 -0.14
C GLU A 81 -24.56 -17.73 -1.32
N GLN A 82 -25.42 -16.75 -1.06
CA GLN A 82 -25.99 -15.89 -2.11
C GLN A 82 -24.89 -15.11 -2.86
N GLN A 83 -23.95 -14.50 -2.13
CA GLN A 83 -22.81 -13.81 -2.73
C GLN A 83 -21.86 -14.79 -3.43
N ALA A 84 -21.64 -15.96 -2.84
CA ALA A 84 -20.86 -17.01 -3.48
C ALA A 84 -21.46 -17.41 -4.82
N ALA A 85 -22.79 -17.61 -4.89
CA ALA A 85 -23.50 -17.92 -6.13
C ALA A 85 -23.34 -16.81 -7.19
N ALA A 86 -23.47 -15.54 -6.80
CA ALA A 86 -23.25 -14.41 -7.69
C ALA A 86 -21.82 -14.36 -8.26
N LEU A 87 -20.81 -14.63 -7.43
CA LEU A 87 -19.41 -14.70 -7.86
C LEU A 87 -19.12 -15.93 -8.73
N ARG A 88 -19.72 -17.10 -8.45
CA ARG A 88 -19.57 -18.31 -9.29
C ARG A 88 -20.10 -18.08 -10.71
N GLY A 89 -21.16 -17.27 -10.85
CA GLY A 89 -21.67 -16.84 -12.16
C GLY A 89 -20.64 -16.08 -13.02
N ARG A 90 -19.54 -15.60 -12.41
CA ARG A 90 -18.42 -14.93 -13.07
C ARG A 90 -17.18 -15.83 -13.23
N GLY A 91 -17.29 -17.12 -12.90
CA GLY A 91 -16.25 -18.13 -13.06
C GLY A 91 -15.30 -18.28 -11.86
N GLY A 92 -14.59 -19.41 -11.83
CA GLY A 92 -13.68 -19.78 -10.73
C GLY A 92 -14.38 -20.45 -9.55
N THR A 93 -13.59 -20.83 -8.55
CA THR A 93 -14.08 -21.53 -7.36
C THR A 93 -14.41 -20.53 -6.27
N VAL A 94 -15.62 -20.61 -5.69
CA VAL A 94 -16.05 -19.68 -4.64
C VAL A 94 -16.66 -20.42 -3.46
N TYR A 95 -16.19 -20.11 -2.26
CA TYR A 95 -16.69 -20.67 -1.01
C TYR A 95 -17.31 -19.58 -0.14
N PRO A 96 -18.53 -19.79 0.40
CA PRO A 96 -19.04 -18.92 1.44
C PRO A 96 -18.34 -19.27 2.77
N ILE A 97 -17.90 -18.25 3.49
CA ILE A 97 -17.16 -18.37 4.74
C ILE A 97 -17.75 -17.52 5.87
N GLY A 98 -18.82 -16.77 5.67
CA GLY A 98 -19.26 -15.78 6.65
C GLY A 98 -18.30 -14.60 6.76
N SER A 99 -18.73 -13.56 7.47
CA SER A 99 -17.92 -12.37 7.70
C SER A 99 -16.74 -12.72 8.59
N ALA A 100 -15.56 -12.18 8.27
CA ALA A 100 -14.37 -12.34 9.10
C ALA A 100 -14.53 -11.83 10.53
N PHE A 101 -15.57 -11.04 10.79
CA PHE A 101 -15.97 -10.66 12.13
C PHE A 101 -16.23 -11.85 13.06
N PHE A 102 -16.75 -12.97 12.56
CA PHE A 102 -16.95 -14.16 13.40
C PHE A 102 -15.62 -14.77 13.87
N TYR A 103 -14.64 -14.89 12.97
CA TYR A 103 -13.28 -15.36 13.28
C TYR A 103 -12.55 -14.39 14.21
N MET A 104 -12.71 -13.09 13.98
CA MET A 104 -12.17 -12.04 14.84
C MET A 104 -12.67 -12.18 16.27
N ARG A 105 -13.98 -12.39 16.46
CA ARG A 105 -14.59 -12.49 17.80
C ARG A 105 -14.03 -13.67 18.57
N GLU A 106 -13.81 -14.79 17.91
CA GLU A 106 -13.18 -15.96 18.53
C GLU A 106 -11.73 -15.66 18.92
N LEU A 107 -10.95 -15.02 18.05
CA LEU A 107 -9.59 -14.59 18.38
C LEU A 107 -9.57 -13.56 19.52
N PHE A 108 -10.51 -12.61 19.54
CA PHE A 108 -10.65 -11.64 20.61
C PHE A 108 -10.88 -12.34 21.94
N ALA A 109 -11.81 -13.30 21.97
CA ALA A 109 -12.10 -14.11 23.15
C ALA A 109 -10.86 -14.86 23.65
N ARG A 110 -10.08 -15.47 22.75
CA ARG A 110 -8.83 -16.18 23.07
C ARG A 110 -7.76 -15.24 23.65
N ARG A 111 -7.64 -14.01 23.12
CA ARG A 111 -6.60 -13.05 23.52
C ARG A 111 -6.94 -12.24 24.78
N TYR A 112 -8.20 -11.87 24.94
CA TYR A 112 -8.62 -10.86 25.91
C TYR A 112 -9.77 -11.32 26.82
N GLY A 113 -10.28 -12.54 26.63
CA GLY A 113 -11.39 -13.09 27.39
C GLY A 113 -12.77 -12.66 26.90
N ASN A 114 -13.80 -13.24 27.54
CA ASN A 114 -15.21 -13.09 27.17
C ASN A 114 -16.01 -12.17 28.10
N GLU A 115 -15.38 -11.57 29.11
CA GLU A 115 -16.08 -10.76 30.12
C GLU A 115 -16.73 -9.52 29.49
N ALA A 116 -18.05 -9.52 29.37
CA ALA A 116 -18.78 -8.40 28.80
C ALA A 116 -18.62 -7.16 29.70
N PRO A 117 -18.11 -6.02 29.19
CA PRO A 117 -18.05 -4.80 29.96
C PRO A 117 -19.47 -4.28 30.21
N VAL A 118 -19.62 -3.44 31.24
CA VAL A 118 -20.86 -2.68 31.44
C VAL A 118 -21.11 -1.81 30.21
N ARG A 119 -22.33 -1.88 29.68
CA ARG A 119 -22.74 -1.18 28.45
C ARG A 119 -23.54 0.06 28.77
N THR A 120 -23.11 1.20 28.26
CA THR A 120 -23.78 2.49 28.48
C THR A 120 -23.67 3.37 27.24
N GLY A 121 -24.66 4.22 26.99
CA GLY A 121 -24.63 5.21 25.93
C GLY A 121 -24.72 4.64 24.51
N THR A 122 -24.37 5.49 23.55
CA THR A 122 -24.55 5.24 22.11
C THR A 122 -23.25 5.41 21.32
N LEU A 123 -22.94 4.44 20.48
CA LEU A 123 -21.88 4.55 19.47
C LEU A 123 -22.48 4.89 18.10
N VAL A 124 -22.08 6.04 17.54
CA VAL A 124 -22.59 6.54 16.27
C VAL A 124 -21.62 6.22 15.14
N PHE A 125 -22.15 5.75 14.02
CA PHE A 125 -21.44 5.52 12.77
C PHE A 125 -22.02 6.44 11.69
N PRO A 126 -21.50 7.67 11.55
CA PRO A 126 -21.94 8.55 10.48
C PRO A 126 -21.63 7.93 9.10
N ASP A 127 -22.45 8.23 8.10
CA ASP A 127 -22.18 7.84 6.73
C ASP A 127 -20.86 8.45 6.27
N LYS A 128 -20.04 7.61 5.65
CA LYS A 128 -18.61 7.80 5.55
C LYS A 128 -18.14 7.94 4.13
N SER A 129 -17.16 8.81 3.96
CA SER A 129 -16.36 8.87 2.75
C SER A 129 -15.46 7.64 2.66
N THR A 130 -15.12 7.21 1.46
CA THR A 130 -14.13 6.14 1.19
C THR A 130 -13.10 6.64 0.19
N THR A 131 -12.15 5.79 -0.19
CA THR A 131 -11.19 6.10 -1.25
C THR A 131 -11.88 6.45 -2.59
N HIS A 132 -13.07 5.91 -2.83
CA HIS A 132 -13.76 6.03 -4.11
C HIS A 132 -14.97 6.97 -4.09
N GLN A 133 -15.37 7.46 -2.90
CA GLN A 133 -16.49 8.37 -2.77
C GLN A 133 -16.32 9.35 -1.60
N ASN A 134 -16.77 10.58 -1.79
CA ASN A 134 -17.03 11.49 -0.67
C ASN A 134 -18.55 11.53 -0.43
N THR A 135 -18.95 11.53 0.84
CA THR A 135 -20.35 11.71 1.23
C THR A 135 -20.47 12.98 2.06
N ASP A 136 -21.42 13.85 1.72
CA ASP A 136 -21.69 15.11 2.39
C ASP A 136 -23.18 15.26 2.72
N TYR A 137 -23.48 15.63 3.97
CA TYR A 137 -24.82 15.89 4.49
C TYR A 137 -24.69 16.92 5.63
N ASP A 138 -25.81 17.35 6.21
CA ASP A 138 -25.82 18.33 7.29
C ASP A 138 -25.29 17.74 8.61
N ARG A 139 -23.96 17.73 8.74
CA ARG A 139 -23.25 17.21 9.91
C ARG A 139 -23.40 18.07 11.15
N ALA A 140 -23.64 19.36 11.00
CA ALA A 140 -23.85 20.26 12.14
C ALA A 140 -25.19 19.93 12.80
N ARG A 141 -26.27 19.88 12.01
CA ARG A 141 -27.58 19.47 12.51
C ARG A 141 -27.55 18.06 13.09
N PHE A 142 -26.89 17.12 12.41
CA PHE A 142 -26.77 15.75 12.92
C PHE A 142 -26.00 15.69 14.25
N ALA A 143 -24.92 16.46 14.41
CA ALA A 143 -24.18 16.54 15.67
C ALA A 143 -25.05 17.13 16.80
N ASP A 144 -25.81 18.19 16.52
CA ASP A 144 -26.72 18.81 17.48
C ASP A 144 -27.84 17.85 17.91
N GLU A 145 -28.45 17.13 16.96
CA GLU A 145 -29.46 16.09 17.25
C GLU A 145 -28.90 14.99 18.17
N LEU A 146 -27.67 14.53 17.90
CA LEU A 146 -27.01 13.50 18.71
C LEU A 146 -26.68 13.99 20.12
N ALA A 147 -26.23 15.25 20.27
CA ALA A 147 -25.95 15.85 21.56
C ALA A 147 -27.23 16.00 22.42
N ASN A 148 -28.39 16.12 21.77
CA ASN A 148 -29.69 16.26 22.41
C ASN A 148 -30.51 14.95 22.46
N LEU A 149 -29.88 13.79 22.22
CA LEU A 149 -30.55 12.51 22.46
C LEU A 149 -30.96 12.36 23.94
N PRO A 150 -32.06 11.65 24.23
CA PRO A 150 -32.50 11.42 25.61
C PRO A 150 -31.39 10.80 26.49
N ASP A 151 -31.43 11.09 27.79
CA ASP A 151 -30.38 10.70 28.75
C ASP A 151 -30.00 9.21 28.71
N GLU A 152 -30.95 8.32 28.43
CA GLU A 152 -30.68 6.88 28.34
C GLU A 152 -29.71 6.49 27.20
N PHE A 153 -29.61 7.33 26.16
CA PHE A 153 -28.72 7.16 25.02
C PHE A 153 -27.36 7.83 25.24
N GLN A 154 -27.19 8.57 26.33
CA GLN A 154 -25.94 9.23 26.69
C GLN A 154 -25.04 8.29 27.53
N PRO A 155 -23.70 8.48 27.49
CA PRO A 155 -22.98 9.41 26.62
C PRO A 155 -22.94 8.93 25.17
N VAL A 156 -22.88 9.87 24.23
CA VAL A 156 -22.66 9.61 22.81
C VAL A 156 -21.17 9.65 22.45
N ALA A 157 -20.72 8.66 21.69
CA ALA A 157 -19.42 8.68 21.02
C ALA A 157 -19.57 8.47 19.51
N VAL A 158 -18.82 9.23 18.71
CA VAL A 158 -18.89 9.22 17.24
C VAL A 158 -17.66 8.53 16.67
N SER A 159 -17.88 7.40 15.99
CA SER A 159 -16.84 6.61 15.32
C SER A 159 -16.53 7.20 13.94
N ILE A 160 -15.51 8.05 13.88
CA ILE A 160 -15.06 8.72 12.65
C ILE A 160 -14.22 7.76 11.82
N PHE A 161 -14.57 7.62 10.54
CA PHE A 161 -13.76 6.88 9.59
C PHE A 161 -12.58 7.73 9.11
N TRP A 162 -11.43 7.10 8.84
CA TRP A 162 -10.17 7.79 8.50
C TRP A 162 -10.33 8.88 7.44
N ARG A 163 -11.11 8.62 6.38
CA ARG A 163 -11.28 9.55 5.27
C ARG A 163 -12.03 10.81 5.71
N ASP A 164 -13.00 10.67 6.59
CA ASP A 164 -13.75 11.80 7.15
C ASP A 164 -12.91 12.56 8.18
N TRP A 165 -11.97 11.89 8.83
CA TRP A 165 -10.95 12.55 9.64
C TRP A 165 -10.08 13.47 8.77
N GLU A 166 -9.49 12.93 7.69
CA GLU A 166 -8.66 13.71 6.74
C GLU A 166 -9.39 14.92 6.15
N ARG A 167 -10.69 14.77 5.88
CA ARG A 167 -11.53 15.82 5.29
C ARG A 167 -12.02 16.86 6.28
N GLY A 168 -11.70 16.74 7.58
CA GLY A 168 -12.25 17.63 8.61
C GLY A 168 -13.75 17.42 8.90
N CYS A 169 -14.36 16.36 8.35
CA CYS A 169 -15.78 16.07 8.55
C CYS A 169 -16.14 15.68 10.00
N HIS A 170 -15.14 15.47 10.85
CA HIS A 170 -15.29 15.19 12.28
C HIS A 170 -15.52 16.43 13.13
N GLU A 171 -15.16 17.62 12.64
CA GLU A 171 -15.19 18.85 13.44
C GLU A 171 -16.58 19.24 13.97
N PRO A 172 -17.70 19.08 13.22
CA PRO A 172 -19.02 19.41 13.76
C PRO A 172 -19.35 18.63 15.02
N PHE A 173 -19.00 17.34 15.07
CA PHE A 173 -19.21 16.50 16.25
C PHE A 173 -18.33 16.93 17.43
N ALA A 174 -17.07 17.30 17.17
CA ALA A 174 -16.18 17.83 18.20
C ALA A 174 -16.70 19.15 18.79
N ARG A 175 -17.20 20.06 17.94
CA ARG A 175 -17.79 21.34 18.38
C ARG A 175 -19.06 21.14 19.21
N ALA A 176 -19.85 20.11 18.94
CA ALA A 176 -20.99 19.70 19.75
C ALA A 176 -20.61 19.01 21.07
N GLY A 177 -19.32 18.90 21.40
CA GLY A 177 -18.84 18.27 22.64
C GLY A 177 -18.94 16.74 22.64
N LEU A 178 -19.19 16.12 21.49
CA LEU A 178 -19.30 14.67 21.38
C LEU A 178 -17.92 14.03 21.40
N ARG A 179 -17.79 12.90 22.10
CA ARG A 179 -16.54 12.14 22.12
C ARG A 179 -16.27 11.54 20.74
N LEU A 180 -15.08 11.78 20.19
CA LEU A 180 -14.64 11.12 18.95
C LEU A 180 -13.89 9.83 19.27
N VAL A 181 -14.14 8.80 18.45
CA VAL A 181 -13.41 7.52 18.44
C VAL A 181 -13.19 7.06 16.99
N THR A 182 -12.35 6.07 16.78
CA THR A 182 -12.12 5.46 15.47
C THR A 182 -11.65 4.01 15.58
N SER A 183 -12.04 3.21 14.60
CA SER A 183 -11.44 1.89 14.36
C SER A 183 -10.05 1.98 13.71
N GLY A 184 -9.71 3.15 13.14
CA GLY A 184 -8.43 3.47 12.51
C GLY A 184 -8.49 3.50 10.98
N HIS A 185 -7.33 3.55 10.34
CA HIS A 185 -7.18 3.42 8.89
C HIS A 185 -7.63 2.01 8.41
N PRO A 186 -8.16 1.84 7.18
CA PRO A 186 -8.61 0.54 6.69
C PRO A 186 -7.48 -0.49 6.62
N TYR A 187 -6.25 -0.07 6.37
CA TYR A 187 -5.07 -0.96 6.42
C TYR A 187 -4.44 -1.07 7.82
N ASP A 188 -5.17 -0.70 8.88
CA ASP A 188 -4.71 -0.96 10.24
C ASP A 188 -5.01 -2.44 10.62
N PRO A 189 -3.99 -3.22 11.03
CA PRO A 189 -4.14 -4.64 11.32
C PRO A 189 -5.04 -4.93 12.54
N LEU A 190 -5.29 -3.94 13.39
CA LEU A 190 -6.14 -4.05 14.57
C LEU A 190 -7.52 -3.42 14.36
N PHE A 191 -7.88 -3.00 13.14
CA PHE A 191 -9.14 -2.29 12.87
C PHE A 191 -10.36 -3.03 13.41
N LEU A 192 -10.56 -4.31 13.07
CA LEU A 192 -11.73 -5.07 13.55
C LEU A 192 -11.70 -5.32 15.05
N PHE A 193 -10.50 -5.51 15.64
CA PHE A 193 -10.36 -5.66 17.10
C PHE A 193 -10.78 -4.38 17.83
N ARG A 194 -10.36 -3.21 17.35
CA ARG A 194 -10.80 -1.90 17.88
C ARG A 194 -12.28 -1.69 17.70
N GLN A 195 -12.80 -1.97 16.50
CA GLN A 195 -14.22 -1.83 16.18
C GLN A 195 -15.09 -2.64 17.15
N TYR A 196 -14.67 -3.87 17.45
CA TYR A 196 -15.39 -4.74 18.38
C TYR A 196 -15.25 -4.31 19.84
N ASP A 197 -14.06 -3.89 20.27
CA ASP A 197 -13.85 -3.33 21.61
C ASP A 197 -14.69 -2.06 21.83
N LEU A 198 -14.84 -1.21 20.81
CA LEU A 198 -15.76 -0.08 20.85
C LEU A 198 -17.20 -0.56 21.00
N CYS A 199 -17.72 -1.35 20.05
CA CYS A 199 -19.13 -1.77 20.07
C CYS A 199 -19.54 -2.49 21.36
N ARG A 200 -18.70 -3.39 21.91
CA ARG A 200 -19.07 -4.19 23.09
C ARG A 200 -19.31 -3.38 24.36
N ARG A 201 -18.96 -2.09 24.36
CA ARG A 201 -19.06 -1.18 25.53
C ARG A 201 -20.25 -0.23 25.47
N PHE A 202 -20.92 -0.14 24.34
CA PHE A 202 -22.11 0.68 24.20
C PHE A 202 -23.35 -0.19 24.29
N ARG A 203 -24.42 0.41 24.84
CA ARG A 203 -25.74 -0.23 24.88
C ARG A 203 -26.41 -0.10 23.53
N TYR A 204 -26.30 1.08 22.93
CA TYR A 204 -26.89 1.40 21.65
C TYR A 204 -25.82 1.64 20.58
N ALA A 205 -26.21 1.45 19.32
CA ALA A 205 -25.46 1.95 18.18
C ALA A 205 -26.43 2.61 17.20
N CYS A 206 -25.98 3.63 16.48
CA CYS A 206 -26.79 4.22 15.43
C CYS A 206 -25.98 4.69 14.23
N ALA A 207 -26.67 4.91 13.12
CA ALA A 207 -26.10 5.44 11.90
C ALA A 207 -27.19 6.13 11.06
N ASN A 208 -26.77 7.04 10.19
CA ASN A 208 -27.61 7.65 9.15
C ASN A 208 -27.55 6.92 7.79
N ASP A 209 -26.73 5.87 7.68
CA ASP A 209 -26.79 4.84 6.65
C ASP A 209 -26.63 3.45 7.30
N LEU A 210 -27.26 2.44 6.71
CA LEU A 210 -26.98 1.05 7.04
C LEU A 210 -25.81 0.50 6.24
N SER A 211 -24.70 0.27 6.92
CA SER A 211 -23.54 -0.41 6.34
C SER A 211 -23.13 -1.61 7.19
N THR A 212 -21.94 -2.16 6.95
CA THR A 212 -21.33 -3.22 7.78
C THR A 212 -21.40 -2.89 9.29
N SER A 213 -21.36 -1.60 9.68
CA SER A 213 -21.52 -1.15 11.07
C SER A 213 -22.76 -1.70 11.78
N PHE A 214 -23.90 -1.83 11.07
CA PHE A 214 -25.11 -2.46 11.60
C PHE A 214 -24.81 -3.87 12.10
N CYS A 215 -24.31 -4.73 11.21
CA CYS A 215 -24.02 -6.12 11.55
C CYS A 215 -22.97 -6.22 12.67
N LEU A 216 -21.85 -5.49 12.59
CA LEU A 216 -20.79 -5.60 13.58
C LEU A 216 -21.24 -5.14 14.97
N SER A 217 -22.01 -4.06 15.05
CA SER A 217 -22.50 -3.50 16.31
C SER A 217 -23.56 -4.39 16.97
N VAL A 218 -24.55 -4.87 16.20
CA VAL A 218 -25.59 -5.79 16.69
C VAL A 218 -24.98 -7.11 17.15
N LEU A 219 -24.11 -7.72 16.35
CA LEU A 219 -23.42 -8.96 16.71
C LEU A 219 -22.42 -8.77 17.86
N ALA A 220 -21.97 -7.53 18.10
CA ALA A 220 -21.22 -7.16 19.31
C ALA A 220 -22.12 -6.88 20.52
N GLY A 221 -23.44 -6.91 20.35
CA GLY A 221 -24.44 -6.83 21.42
C GLY A 221 -25.10 -5.45 21.60
N CYS A 222 -24.90 -4.49 20.69
CA CYS A 222 -25.63 -3.23 20.71
C CYS A 222 -27.11 -3.44 20.30
N HIS A 223 -27.98 -2.56 20.79
CA HIS A 223 -29.32 -2.35 20.22
C HIS A 223 -29.22 -1.21 19.20
N PHE A 224 -29.48 -1.51 17.93
CA PHE A 224 -29.24 -0.56 16.86
C PHE A 224 -30.48 0.30 16.56
N PHE A 225 -30.30 1.56 16.18
CA PHE A 225 -31.36 2.37 15.58
C PHE A 225 -30.84 3.21 14.40
N HIS A 226 -31.68 3.44 13.42
CA HIS A 226 -31.39 4.31 12.29
C HIS A 226 -31.78 5.75 12.62
N TRP A 227 -30.89 6.71 12.33
CA TRP A 227 -31.12 8.13 12.55
C TRP A 227 -30.91 8.92 11.24
N PRO A 228 -31.99 9.29 10.52
CA PRO A 228 -31.85 9.88 9.19
C PRO A 228 -31.31 11.30 9.23
N THR A 229 -30.39 11.63 8.31
CA THR A 229 -29.89 13.00 8.12
C THR A 229 -30.60 13.75 6.98
N GLY A 230 -31.53 13.12 6.29
CA GLY A 230 -32.19 13.68 5.10
C GLY A 230 -31.28 13.60 3.88
N GLY A 231 -31.35 14.62 3.01
CA GLY A 231 -30.60 14.64 1.76
C GLY A 231 -29.08 14.64 1.94
N LEU A 232 -28.40 14.02 0.98
CA LEU A 232 -26.95 13.91 0.94
C LEU A 232 -26.42 14.17 -0.47
N THR A 233 -25.16 14.56 -0.56
CA THR A 233 -24.40 14.66 -1.80
C THR A 233 -23.32 13.59 -1.81
N VAL A 234 -23.26 12.80 -2.88
CA VAL A 234 -22.21 11.81 -3.10
C VAL A 234 -21.35 12.25 -4.27
N THR A 235 -20.04 12.36 -4.05
CA THR A 235 -19.06 12.66 -5.11
C THR A 235 -18.24 11.44 -5.43
N ARG A 236 -18.28 10.97 -6.69
CA ARG A 236 -17.48 9.84 -7.20
C ARG A 236 -16.77 10.25 -8.49
N GLY A 237 -15.46 10.05 -8.57
CA GLY A 237 -14.67 10.41 -9.75
C GLY A 237 -14.80 11.88 -10.15
N GLY A 238 -14.95 12.79 -9.18
CA GLY A 238 -15.16 14.23 -9.41
C GLY A 238 -16.60 14.62 -9.76
N VAL A 239 -17.52 13.67 -9.92
CA VAL A 239 -18.93 13.95 -10.22
C VAL A 239 -19.75 13.91 -8.94
N SER A 240 -20.35 15.05 -8.58
CA SER A 240 -21.25 15.18 -7.44
C SER A 240 -22.70 14.97 -7.84
N ARG A 241 -23.45 14.22 -7.04
CA ARG A 241 -24.89 14.00 -7.21
C ARG A 241 -25.59 14.17 -5.87
N PHE A 242 -26.67 14.94 -5.87
CA PHE A 242 -27.57 15.07 -4.73
C PHE A 242 -28.61 13.95 -4.74
N TYR A 243 -28.91 13.44 -3.55
CA TYR A 243 -29.95 12.45 -3.31
C TYR A 243 -30.81 12.91 -2.13
N ALA A 244 -32.13 12.75 -2.25
CA ALA A 244 -33.07 13.10 -1.18
C ALA A 244 -32.95 12.16 0.03
N GLU A 245 -32.50 10.92 -0.21
CA GLU A 245 -32.21 9.88 0.77
C GLU A 245 -31.03 9.04 0.28
N GLU A 246 -30.47 8.16 1.13
CA GLU A 246 -29.35 7.30 0.75
C GLU A 246 -29.71 6.40 -0.45
N PRO A 247 -29.08 6.57 -1.62
CA PRO A 247 -29.39 5.85 -2.86
C PRO A 247 -29.53 4.35 -2.74
N THR A 248 -28.92 3.67 -1.78
CA THR A 248 -29.04 2.20 -1.63
C THR A 248 -30.18 1.75 -0.72
N PHE A 249 -30.97 2.66 -0.15
CA PHE A 249 -32.14 2.31 0.66
C PHE A 249 -33.23 1.56 -0.11
N HIS A 250 -33.22 1.57 -1.44
CA HIS A 250 -34.11 0.72 -2.24
C HIS A 250 -33.78 -0.78 -2.16
N LEU A 251 -32.58 -1.16 -1.70
CA LEU A 251 -32.18 -2.56 -1.58
C LEU A 251 -33.05 -3.28 -0.54
N PRO A 252 -33.68 -4.42 -0.87
CA PRO A 252 -34.62 -5.10 0.03
C PRO A 252 -34.03 -5.40 1.41
N GLY A 253 -32.78 -5.85 1.46
CA GLY A 253 -32.12 -6.18 2.72
C GLY A 253 -31.82 -4.95 3.59
N LYS A 254 -31.51 -3.80 2.99
CA LYS A 254 -31.39 -2.54 3.74
C LYS A 254 -32.75 -2.12 4.30
N ARG A 255 -33.83 -2.18 3.51
CA ARG A 255 -35.18 -1.83 3.97
C ARG A 255 -35.62 -2.65 5.18
N GLU A 256 -35.36 -3.95 5.14
CA GLU A 256 -35.67 -4.86 6.24
C GLU A 256 -34.89 -4.51 7.51
N CYS A 257 -33.59 -4.21 7.38
CA CYS A 257 -32.78 -3.77 8.51
C CYS A 257 -33.20 -2.39 9.06
N ILE A 258 -33.62 -1.44 8.21
CA ILE A 258 -34.14 -0.14 8.65
C ILE A 258 -35.46 -0.33 9.42
N ALA A 259 -36.37 -1.16 8.89
CA ALA A 259 -37.63 -1.47 9.55
C ALA A 259 -37.40 -2.13 10.93
N ALA A 260 -36.33 -2.92 11.08
CA ALA A 260 -35.91 -3.50 12.34
C ALA A 260 -35.11 -2.55 13.24
N ALA A 261 -34.86 -1.31 12.83
CA ALA A 261 -34.05 -0.34 13.58
C ALA A 261 -34.77 1.02 13.75
N PRO A 262 -36.03 1.06 14.23
CA PRO A 262 -36.74 2.32 14.40
C PRO A 262 -36.13 3.16 15.53
N PHE A 263 -36.40 4.46 15.51
CA PHE A 263 -36.21 5.33 16.66
C PHE A 263 -37.58 5.85 17.16
N PRO A 264 -37.88 5.79 18.48
CA PRO A 264 -37.07 5.16 19.53
C PRO A 264 -36.94 3.64 19.33
N PRO A 265 -35.85 2.99 19.80
CA PRO A 265 -35.69 1.54 19.66
C PRO A 265 -36.80 0.79 20.39
N VAL A 266 -37.49 -0.11 19.68
CA VAL A 266 -38.44 -1.05 20.28
C VAL A 266 -37.73 -2.35 20.65
N ASP A 267 -38.31 -3.18 21.51
CA ASP A 267 -37.72 -4.49 21.87
C ASP A 267 -37.82 -5.50 20.71
N ASN A 268 -36.91 -5.34 19.74
CA ASN A 268 -36.80 -6.16 18.54
C ASN A 268 -35.36 -6.67 18.34
N ARG A 269 -34.59 -6.75 19.43
CA ARG A 269 -33.19 -7.13 19.40
C ARG A 269 -32.97 -8.49 18.75
N THR A 270 -33.87 -9.44 18.98
CA THR A 270 -33.83 -10.77 18.34
C THR A 270 -33.87 -10.65 16.82
N VAL A 271 -34.78 -9.84 16.28
CA VAL A 271 -34.89 -9.59 14.83
C VAL A 271 -33.62 -8.93 14.30
N GLN A 272 -33.06 -7.95 15.02
CA GLN A 272 -31.79 -7.33 14.60
C GLN A 272 -30.66 -8.35 14.54
N VAL A 273 -30.55 -9.22 15.53
CA VAL A 273 -29.52 -10.27 15.58
C VAL A 273 -29.71 -11.25 14.42
N GLU A 274 -30.93 -11.73 14.16
CA GLU A 274 -31.23 -12.62 13.04
C GLU A 274 -30.83 -12.00 11.70
N LEU A 275 -31.19 -10.72 11.46
CA LEU A 275 -30.80 -10.00 10.26
C LEU A 275 -29.28 -9.83 10.15
N ALA A 276 -28.63 -9.45 11.24
CA ALA A 276 -27.19 -9.27 11.28
C ALA A 276 -26.44 -10.60 11.04
N GLU A 277 -26.91 -11.71 11.62
CA GLU A 277 -26.36 -13.04 11.39
C GLU A 277 -26.57 -13.51 9.95
N ARG A 278 -27.75 -13.27 9.38
CA ARG A 278 -28.07 -13.61 8.00
C ARG A 278 -27.15 -12.87 7.02
N PHE A 279 -27.06 -11.54 7.13
CA PHE A 279 -26.23 -10.74 6.22
C PHE A 279 -24.72 -10.90 6.47
N ALA A 280 -24.31 -11.17 7.71
CA ALA A 280 -22.93 -11.53 8.01
C ALA A 280 -22.59 -12.99 7.65
N GLY A 281 -23.54 -13.79 7.18
CA GLY A 281 -23.30 -15.17 6.75
C GLY A 281 -22.95 -16.12 7.89
N ARG A 282 -23.67 -16.06 9.01
CA ARG A 282 -23.46 -16.93 10.18
C ARG A 282 -23.44 -18.42 9.80
N ASP A 283 -24.35 -18.86 8.95
CA ASP A 283 -24.46 -20.25 8.49
C ASP A 283 -23.30 -20.69 7.57
N SER A 284 -22.52 -19.72 7.10
CA SER A 284 -21.37 -19.95 6.23
C SER A 284 -20.05 -20.00 6.99
N VAL A 285 -20.03 -19.76 8.30
CA VAL A 285 -18.82 -19.81 9.12
C VAL A 285 -18.14 -21.18 9.01
N ARG A 286 -16.81 -21.19 8.90
CA ARG A 286 -15.98 -22.38 8.69
C ARG A 286 -14.99 -22.58 9.84
N PRO A 287 -14.69 -23.83 10.21
CA PRO A 287 -13.69 -24.11 11.22
C PRO A 287 -12.26 -23.86 10.68
N PRO A 288 -11.24 -23.67 11.56
CA PRO A 288 -9.83 -23.51 11.18
C PRO A 288 -9.31 -24.52 10.15
N GLU A 289 -9.74 -25.79 10.26
CA GLU A 289 -9.31 -26.90 9.41
C GLU A 289 -9.74 -26.72 7.95
N PHE A 290 -10.85 -26.03 7.70
CA PHE A 290 -11.29 -25.69 6.36
C PHE A 290 -10.26 -24.78 5.67
N PHE A 291 -9.81 -23.74 6.35
CA PHE A 291 -8.84 -22.78 5.79
C PHE A 291 -7.47 -23.39 5.57
N ARG A 292 -7.02 -24.32 6.43
CA ARG A 292 -5.76 -25.06 6.24
C ARG A 292 -5.79 -25.90 4.96
N ARG A 293 -6.84 -26.71 4.79
CA ARG A 293 -7.03 -27.50 3.57
C ARG A 293 -7.13 -26.62 2.33
N LEU A 294 -7.93 -25.55 2.42
CA LEU A 294 -8.08 -24.60 1.33
C LEU A 294 -6.75 -23.92 0.99
N TYR A 295 -5.90 -23.64 1.97
CA TYR A 295 -4.57 -23.07 1.74
C TYR A 295 -3.70 -24.00 0.91
N GLU A 296 -3.62 -25.28 1.27
CA GLU A 296 -2.88 -26.27 0.51
C GLU A 296 -3.43 -26.43 -0.92
N GLU A 297 -4.74 -26.55 -1.05
CA GLU A 297 -5.43 -26.63 -2.35
C GLU A 297 -5.12 -25.40 -3.21
N SER A 298 -5.33 -24.21 -2.66
CA SER A 298 -5.16 -22.95 -3.37
C SER A 298 -3.72 -22.72 -3.78
N GLN A 299 -2.75 -23.02 -2.89
CA GLN A 299 -1.35 -22.98 -3.25
C GLN A 299 -1.12 -23.87 -4.47
N ASN A 300 -1.58 -25.13 -4.46
CA ASN A 300 -1.44 -26.04 -5.60
C ASN A 300 -2.08 -25.49 -6.87
N THR A 301 -3.27 -24.90 -6.79
CA THR A 301 -3.91 -24.25 -7.93
C THR A 301 -3.09 -23.08 -8.47
N LEU A 302 -2.42 -22.30 -7.63
CA LEU A 302 -1.54 -21.20 -8.08
C LEU A 302 -0.41 -21.69 -9.02
N LEU A 303 0.10 -22.92 -8.86
CA LEU A 303 1.14 -23.46 -9.76
C LEU A 303 0.63 -23.77 -11.17
N SER A 304 -0.69 -23.91 -11.32
CA SER A 304 -1.32 -24.14 -12.62
C SER A 304 -1.62 -22.84 -13.36
N LEU A 305 -1.50 -21.69 -12.70
CA LEU A 305 -1.71 -20.40 -13.35
C LEU A 305 -0.62 -20.17 -14.42
N PRO A 306 -0.98 -19.57 -15.56
CA PRO A 306 0.02 -19.08 -16.50
C PRO A 306 0.97 -18.11 -15.79
N VAL A 307 2.26 -18.34 -15.97
CA VAL A 307 3.30 -17.52 -15.33
C VAL A 307 4.05 -16.74 -16.39
N GLU A 308 3.93 -15.43 -16.35
CA GLU A 308 4.69 -14.51 -17.18
C GLU A 308 6.01 -14.15 -16.49
N ASN A 309 7.02 -13.82 -17.30
CA ASN A 309 8.24 -13.20 -16.80
C ASN A 309 7.87 -11.88 -16.10
N GLN A 310 8.44 -11.64 -14.93
CA GLN A 310 8.21 -10.42 -14.17
C GLN A 310 9.37 -9.47 -14.37
N ASN A 311 9.05 -8.21 -14.67
CA ASN A 311 10.00 -7.11 -14.71
C ASN A 311 9.48 -6.03 -13.76
N PHE A 312 10.11 -5.90 -12.60
CA PHE A 312 9.71 -4.96 -11.56
C PHE A 312 10.20 -3.53 -11.83
N ASN A 313 10.95 -3.31 -12.92
CA ASN A 313 11.24 -1.96 -13.40
C ASN A 313 10.02 -1.29 -14.04
N VAL A 314 9.00 -2.07 -14.38
CA VAL A 314 7.69 -1.59 -14.82
C VAL A 314 6.69 -1.85 -13.69
N PRO A 315 5.89 -0.85 -13.27
CA PRO A 315 4.84 -1.06 -12.28
C PRO A 315 3.92 -2.20 -12.70
N ALA A 316 3.78 -3.21 -11.85
CA ALA A 316 2.92 -4.35 -12.07
C ALA A 316 2.06 -4.60 -10.83
N PRO A 317 0.80 -5.07 -10.98
CA PRO A 317 0.00 -5.43 -9.83
C PRO A 317 0.59 -6.67 -9.14
N ALA A 318 0.57 -6.68 -7.81
CA ALA A 318 1.08 -7.78 -6.97
C ALA A 318 0.45 -9.15 -7.32
N THR A 319 -0.73 -9.15 -7.94
CA THR A 319 -1.39 -10.36 -8.45
C THR A 319 -0.53 -11.17 -9.43
N ARG A 320 0.40 -10.54 -10.16
CA ARG A 320 1.32 -11.26 -11.06
C ARG A 320 2.31 -12.17 -10.33
N LEU A 321 2.56 -11.89 -9.05
CA LEU A 321 3.38 -12.76 -8.19
C LEU A 321 2.66 -14.04 -7.76
N ALA A 322 1.33 -14.11 -7.92
CA ALA A 322 0.55 -15.27 -7.50
C ALA A 322 0.99 -16.56 -8.23
N GLY A 323 1.22 -16.49 -9.54
CA GLY A 323 1.73 -17.63 -10.31
C GLY A 323 3.15 -18.06 -9.91
N TRP A 324 3.96 -17.12 -9.42
CA TRP A 324 5.27 -17.39 -8.83
C TRP A 324 5.20 -17.81 -7.35
N ARG A 325 4.01 -17.84 -6.74
CA ARG A 325 3.83 -17.93 -5.29
C ARG A 325 4.79 -17.00 -4.51
N GLY A 326 4.99 -15.79 -5.04
CA GLY A 326 5.92 -14.81 -4.50
C GLY A 326 5.48 -14.31 -3.13
N TRP A 327 6.40 -14.19 -2.19
CA TRP A 327 6.12 -13.68 -0.85
C TRP A 327 7.29 -12.85 -0.34
N GLY A 328 6.99 -11.85 0.48
CA GLY A 328 7.99 -10.90 0.95
C GLY A 328 8.56 -10.00 -0.16
N ILE A 329 7.92 -9.95 -1.34
CA ILE A 329 8.25 -9.10 -2.48
C ILE A 329 7.09 -8.13 -2.69
N ASP A 330 7.36 -6.83 -2.57
CA ASP A 330 6.39 -5.76 -2.79
C ASP A 330 6.11 -5.60 -4.31
N ALA A 331 5.03 -4.92 -4.70
CA ALA A 331 4.63 -4.77 -6.11
C ALA A 331 5.68 -4.05 -6.99
N ASP A 332 6.57 -3.26 -6.39
CA ASP A 332 7.68 -2.57 -7.06
C ASP A 332 9.03 -3.32 -6.95
N GLY A 333 8.97 -4.56 -6.43
CA GLY A 333 10.09 -5.50 -6.35
C GLY A 333 10.88 -5.43 -5.05
N TRP A 334 10.66 -4.42 -4.19
CA TRP A 334 11.39 -4.30 -2.92
C TRP A 334 11.07 -5.48 -2.01
N THR A 335 12.07 -6.02 -1.33
CA THR A 335 11.91 -7.23 -0.53
C THR A 335 12.17 -7.05 0.94
N ARG A 336 11.40 -7.77 1.75
CA ARG A 336 11.67 -7.92 3.19
C ARG A 336 13.00 -8.65 3.42
N THR A 337 13.49 -8.64 4.67
CA THR A 337 14.64 -9.46 5.12
C THR A 337 14.58 -10.87 4.54
N ARG A 338 13.42 -11.53 4.62
CA ARG A 338 13.19 -12.85 4.07
C ARG A 338 12.11 -12.79 3.00
N PHE A 339 12.41 -13.30 1.82
CA PHE A 339 11.46 -13.38 0.71
C PHE A 339 11.68 -14.65 -0.10
N GLY A 340 10.77 -14.94 -1.01
CA GLY A 340 10.95 -16.07 -1.90
C GLY A 340 9.81 -16.25 -2.89
N PHE A 341 9.89 -17.34 -3.64
CA PHE A 341 8.93 -17.71 -4.67
C PHE A 341 9.03 -19.22 -4.93
N THR A 342 8.05 -19.78 -5.62
CA THR A 342 8.11 -21.15 -6.15
C THR A 342 8.16 -21.09 -7.66
N THR A 343 9.14 -21.75 -8.25
CA THR A 343 9.24 -21.80 -9.71
C THR A 343 8.08 -22.63 -10.28
N PRO A 344 7.47 -22.23 -11.41
CA PRO A 344 6.31 -22.95 -11.97
C PRO A 344 6.65 -24.38 -12.38
N ALA A 345 5.67 -25.29 -12.33
CA ALA A 345 5.85 -26.67 -12.79
C ALA A 345 6.34 -26.72 -14.25
N GLY A 346 7.25 -27.63 -14.56
CA GLY A 346 7.83 -27.79 -15.91
C GLY A 346 8.88 -26.73 -16.29
N THR A 347 9.11 -25.71 -15.47
CA THR A 347 10.20 -24.75 -15.68
C THR A 347 11.54 -25.47 -15.53
N ARG A 348 12.45 -25.29 -16.49
CA ARG A 348 13.77 -25.94 -16.48
C ARG A 348 14.81 -25.17 -15.67
N GLY A 349 14.70 -23.84 -15.67
CA GLY A 349 15.51 -22.94 -14.85
C GLY A 349 14.82 -21.59 -14.74
N VAL A 350 15.27 -20.77 -13.79
CA VAL A 350 14.77 -19.41 -13.57
C VAL A 350 15.95 -18.47 -13.46
N ARG A 351 15.88 -17.30 -14.10
CA ARG A 351 16.78 -16.18 -13.83
C ARG A 351 16.11 -15.25 -12.82
N LEU A 352 16.80 -15.00 -11.72
CA LEU A 352 16.45 -14.02 -10.69
C LEU A 352 17.42 -12.85 -10.79
N ASP A 353 16.91 -11.66 -11.08
CA ASP A 353 17.70 -10.43 -11.08
C ASP A 353 17.43 -9.66 -9.78
N LEU A 354 18.49 -9.30 -9.06
CA LEU A 354 18.45 -8.56 -7.80
C LEU A 354 19.21 -7.25 -7.95
N ASP A 355 18.59 -6.14 -7.58
CA ASP A 355 19.26 -4.87 -7.36
C ASP A 355 19.60 -4.75 -5.86
N VAL A 356 20.89 -4.55 -5.56
CA VAL A 356 21.40 -4.32 -4.20
C VAL A 356 21.62 -2.82 -4.01
N SER A 357 20.97 -2.26 -2.99
CA SER A 357 21.07 -0.82 -2.71
C SER A 357 22.52 -0.41 -2.36
N PRO A 358 23.04 0.71 -2.90
CA PRO A 358 24.33 1.27 -2.46
C PRO A 358 24.33 1.73 -1.00
N ASP A 359 23.15 2.04 -0.45
CA ASP A 359 22.98 2.44 0.94
C ASP A 359 23.00 1.25 1.92
N ALA A 360 23.20 0.01 1.43
CA ALA A 360 23.45 -1.16 2.26
C ALA A 360 24.79 -1.01 3.00
N ILE A 361 24.71 -0.61 4.27
CA ILE A 361 25.85 -0.36 5.15
C ILE A 361 26.74 -1.63 5.25
N PRO A 362 28.08 -1.51 5.15
CA PRO A 362 28.98 -2.61 5.44
C PRO A 362 28.89 -3.08 6.91
N PRO A 363 29.04 -4.39 7.19
CA PRO A 363 29.57 -5.41 6.29
C PRO A 363 28.52 -5.90 5.28
N TRP A 364 28.93 -5.99 4.01
CA TRP A 364 28.11 -6.44 2.89
C TRP A 364 27.23 -7.63 3.30
N PRO A 365 25.89 -7.55 3.16
CA PRO A 365 25.01 -8.55 3.73
C PRO A 365 25.32 -9.90 3.08
N LEU A 366 25.66 -10.89 3.92
CA LEU A 366 25.65 -12.27 3.50
C LEU A 366 24.20 -12.62 3.16
N ILE A 367 23.91 -12.80 1.88
CA ILE A 367 22.63 -13.38 1.46
C ILE A 367 22.77 -14.88 1.47
N GLU A 368 21.76 -15.57 1.99
CA GLU A 368 21.60 -16.99 1.77
C GLU A 368 20.47 -17.22 0.77
N VAL A 369 20.80 -17.80 -0.40
CA VAL A 369 19.82 -18.25 -1.39
C VAL A 369 19.64 -19.75 -1.25
N ARG A 370 18.42 -20.19 -0.94
CA ARG A 370 18.04 -21.61 -0.90
C ARG A 370 17.16 -21.93 -2.10
N ALA A 371 17.53 -22.94 -2.89
CA ALA A 371 16.75 -23.41 -4.02
C ALA A 371 16.58 -24.93 -3.94
N GLY A 372 15.40 -25.37 -3.49
CA GLY A 372 15.18 -26.78 -3.12
C GLY A 372 16.09 -27.19 -1.96
N THR A 373 16.96 -28.18 -2.18
CA THR A 373 17.95 -28.64 -1.19
C THR A 373 19.29 -27.93 -1.27
N GLN A 374 19.49 -27.06 -2.28
CA GLN A 374 20.74 -26.33 -2.49
C GLN A 374 20.74 -25.04 -1.68
N ILE A 375 21.88 -24.72 -1.07
CA ILE A 375 22.09 -23.48 -0.30
C ILE A 375 23.31 -22.78 -0.86
N LEU A 376 23.18 -21.50 -1.17
CA LEU A 376 24.23 -20.66 -1.69
C LEU A 376 24.41 -19.40 -0.83
N PRO A 377 25.48 -19.33 -0.03
CA PRO A 377 25.88 -18.07 0.60
C PRO A 377 26.50 -17.14 -0.46
N LEU A 378 26.03 -15.91 -0.51
CA LEU A 378 26.49 -14.86 -1.43
C LEU A 378 26.96 -13.65 -0.63
N SER A 379 28.20 -13.23 -0.84
CA SER A 379 28.67 -11.91 -0.42
C SER A 379 28.39 -10.93 -1.56
N ILE A 380 27.42 -10.06 -1.37
CA ILE A 380 26.93 -9.17 -2.44
C ILE A 380 27.46 -7.75 -2.29
N ARG A 381 27.91 -7.16 -3.41
CA ARG A 381 28.24 -5.73 -3.50
C ARG A 381 27.03 -4.96 -4.07
N PRO A 382 26.93 -3.65 -3.82
CA PRO A 382 25.97 -2.79 -4.50
C PRO A 382 26.02 -2.96 -6.02
N GLY A 383 24.85 -2.92 -6.64
CA GLY A 383 24.69 -3.16 -8.07
C GLY A 383 23.66 -4.25 -8.38
N ARG A 384 23.60 -4.63 -9.65
CA ARG A 384 22.70 -5.69 -10.13
C ARG A 384 23.42 -7.03 -10.16
N ILE A 385 22.72 -8.07 -9.71
CA ILE A 385 23.19 -9.45 -9.71
C ILE A 385 22.13 -10.31 -10.38
N SER A 386 22.54 -11.20 -11.28
CA SER A 386 21.67 -12.17 -11.92
C SER A 386 22.05 -13.58 -11.47
N LEU A 387 21.06 -14.35 -11.02
CA LEU A 387 21.21 -15.71 -10.53
C LEU A 387 20.40 -16.66 -11.42
N GLU A 388 21.03 -17.71 -11.96
CA GLU A 388 20.30 -18.83 -12.58
C GLU A 388 20.03 -19.92 -11.54
N LEU A 389 18.75 -20.21 -11.31
CA LEU A 389 18.23 -21.12 -10.27
C LEU A 389 17.54 -22.32 -10.91
N PRO A 390 17.59 -23.52 -10.28
CA PRO A 390 16.87 -24.67 -10.77
C PRO A 390 15.35 -24.43 -10.79
N GLY A 391 14.68 -24.90 -11.84
CA GLY A 391 13.22 -24.89 -11.90
C GLY A 391 12.58 -26.06 -11.13
N GLY A 392 11.26 -26.02 -10.98
CA GLY A 392 10.47 -26.97 -10.20
C GLY A 392 10.71 -26.97 -8.67
N CYS A 393 11.33 -25.93 -8.10
CA CYS A 393 11.64 -25.88 -6.67
C CYS A 393 11.15 -24.58 -5.98
N ALA A 394 11.16 -24.59 -4.65
CA ALA A 394 10.98 -23.39 -3.85
C ALA A 394 12.32 -22.64 -3.75
N VAL A 395 12.28 -21.34 -3.99
CA VAL A 395 13.39 -20.41 -3.81
C VAL A 395 13.10 -19.54 -2.60
N GLU A 396 14.06 -19.44 -1.71
CA GLU A 396 14.04 -18.55 -0.57
C GLU A 396 15.34 -17.76 -0.53
N VAL A 397 15.21 -16.46 -0.28
CA VAL A 397 16.34 -15.54 -0.14
C VAL A 397 16.24 -14.89 1.22
N ASN A 398 17.29 -15.07 2.01
CA ASN A 398 17.46 -14.41 3.29
C ASN A 398 18.46 -13.26 3.08
N GLY A 399 17.92 -12.06 2.80
CA GLY A 399 18.68 -10.82 2.81
C GLY A 399 18.95 -10.41 4.25
N GLY A 400 20.17 -9.98 4.55
CA GLY A 400 20.56 -9.55 5.90
C GLY A 400 19.84 -8.27 6.37
N ILE A 401 20.61 -7.29 6.84
CA ILE A 401 20.09 -6.07 7.48
C ILE A 401 19.17 -5.28 6.54
N GLU A 402 18.02 -4.81 7.04
CA GLU A 402 17.13 -3.87 6.32
C GLU A 402 17.66 -2.43 6.45
N VAL A 403 17.69 -1.68 5.35
CA VAL A 403 18.14 -0.28 5.33
C VAL A 403 16.94 0.65 5.20
N PRO A 404 16.79 1.69 6.03
CA PRO A 404 15.71 2.66 5.86
C PRO A 404 15.70 3.25 4.45
N LEU A 405 14.57 3.16 3.74
CA LEU A 405 14.32 3.85 2.49
C LEU A 405 13.38 5.03 2.70
N THR A 406 13.31 5.92 1.71
CA THR A 406 12.29 6.98 1.65
C THR A 406 10.87 6.41 1.73
N GLY A 407 9.99 7.12 2.43
CA GLY A 407 8.62 6.67 2.70
C GLY A 407 8.48 5.69 3.87
N GLY A 408 9.49 5.59 4.75
CA GLY A 408 9.41 4.80 5.99
C GLY A 408 9.53 3.30 5.79
N ARG A 409 10.03 2.86 4.63
CA ARG A 409 10.38 1.45 4.39
C ARG A 409 11.74 1.14 5.01
N SER A 410 12.03 -0.13 5.25
CA SER A 410 13.40 -0.59 5.47
C SER A 410 13.65 -1.83 4.61
N ARG A 411 14.54 -1.74 3.61
CA ARG A 411 14.78 -2.78 2.60
C ARG A 411 16.22 -2.67 2.10
N SER A 412 16.88 -3.79 1.83
CA SER A 412 18.25 -3.82 1.27
C SER A 412 18.32 -4.43 -0.13
N LEU A 413 17.28 -5.15 -0.55
CA LEU A 413 17.21 -5.86 -1.82
C LEU A 413 15.93 -5.52 -2.57
N ARG A 414 16.05 -5.51 -3.90
CA ARG A 414 14.92 -5.39 -4.80
C ARG A 414 15.03 -6.46 -5.88
N VAL A 415 13.98 -7.26 -6.06
CA VAL A 415 13.85 -8.12 -7.24
C VAL A 415 13.62 -7.21 -8.44
N ALA A 416 14.56 -7.20 -9.37
CA ALA A 416 14.44 -6.47 -10.63
C ALA A 416 13.69 -7.30 -11.68
N GLY A 417 13.85 -8.62 -11.65
CA GLY A 417 13.24 -9.51 -12.62
C GLY A 417 13.16 -10.98 -12.20
N LEU A 418 12.15 -11.68 -12.71
CA LEU A 418 11.99 -13.14 -12.65
C LEU A 418 11.70 -13.66 -14.06
N GLU A 419 12.60 -14.45 -14.62
CA GLU A 419 12.48 -14.95 -16.00
C GLU A 419 12.57 -16.47 -16.02
N ARG A 420 11.68 -17.12 -16.78
CA ARG A 420 11.78 -18.57 -17.05
C ARG A 420 12.84 -18.83 -18.11
N LEU A 421 13.70 -19.81 -17.86
CA LEU A 421 14.70 -20.27 -18.82
C LEU A 421 14.17 -21.51 -19.58
N GLU A 422 14.36 -21.52 -20.90
CA GLU A 422 14.03 -22.67 -21.76
C GLU A 422 15.03 -23.84 -21.63
N ARG A 423 16.16 -23.56 -20.97
CA ARG A 423 17.21 -24.51 -20.65
C ARG A 423 17.29 -24.75 -19.14
N PRO A 424 17.84 -25.88 -18.70
CA PRO A 424 18.24 -26.04 -17.30
C PRO A 424 19.13 -24.88 -16.87
N ALA A 425 19.01 -24.47 -15.60
CA ALA A 425 20.00 -23.58 -15.01
C ALA A 425 21.40 -24.17 -15.22
N SER A 426 22.35 -23.32 -15.62
CA SER A 426 23.73 -23.79 -15.73
C SER A 426 24.20 -24.32 -14.37
N THR A 427 24.74 -25.54 -14.34
CA THR A 427 25.21 -26.18 -13.09
C THR A 427 26.37 -25.42 -12.43
N ALA A 428 27.06 -24.59 -13.21
CA ALA A 428 27.91 -23.56 -12.68
C ALA A 428 27.04 -22.35 -12.36
N TRP A 429 26.87 -22.05 -11.08
CA TRP A 429 26.34 -20.76 -10.63
C TRP A 429 27.28 -19.67 -11.15
N VAL A 430 27.04 -19.18 -12.37
CA VAL A 430 27.90 -18.16 -12.98
C VAL A 430 27.55 -16.84 -12.31
N TRP A 431 28.32 -16.47 -11.29
CA TRP A 431 28.49 -15.07 -10.94
C TRP A 431 29.12 -14.39 -12.18
N PRO A 432 28.43 -13.47 -12.88
CA PRO A 432 29.10 -12.71 -13.91
C PRO A 432 30.18 -11.90 -13.20
N GLY A 433 31.45 -12.29 -13.38
CA GLY A 433 32.60 -11.64 -12.75
C GLY A 433 32.53 -10.12 -12.92
N GLU A 434 32.83 -9.40 -11.84
CA GLU A 434 32.69 -7.94 -11.63
C GLU A 434 31.37 -7.30 -12.15
N PRO A 435 30.70 -6.46 -11.35
CA PRO A 435 29.51 -5.75 -11.84
C PRO A 435 29.88 -5.02 -13.14
N SER A 436 29.19 -5.33 -14.25
CA SER A 436 29.27 -4.51 -15.46
C SER A 436 29.06 -3.06 -15.05
N GLU A 437 29.89 -2.14 -15.53
CA GLU A 437 29.86 -0.70 -15.22
C GLU A 437 28.47 -0.26 -14.79
N ALA A 438 28.36 0.20 -13.55
CA ALA A 438 27.09 0.55 -12.91
C ALA A 438 26.20 1.32 -13.92
N GLN A 439 25.02 0.76 -14.21
CA GLN A 439 24.02 1.49 -14.97
C GLN A 439 23.84 2.87 -14.31
N ALA A 440 23.94 3.93 -15.11
CA ALA A 440 23.83 5.30 -14.64
C ALA A 440 22.61 5.46 -13.71
N PRO A 441 22.74 6.15 -12.58
CA PRO A 441 21.66 6.26 -11.61
C PRO A 441 20.41 6.83 -12.28
N VAL A 442 19.28 6.13 -12.12
CA VAL A 442 17.97 6.66 -12.50
C VAL A 442 17.63 7.75 -11.49
N PHE A 443 17.57 9.01 -11.94
CA PHE A 443 17.04 10.11 -11.14
C PHE A 443 15.63 9.75 -10.68
N ARG A 444 15.43 9.57 -9.37
CA ARG A 444 14.10 9.43 -8.75
C ARG A 444 14.10 10.32 -7.54
N ASP A 445 13.14 11.23 -7.48
CA ASP A 445 12.83 12.15 -6.39
C ASP A 445 14.08 12.66 -5.63
N TYR A 446 14.49 13.89 -5.93
CA TYR A 446 15.57 14.67 -5.28
C TYR A 446 17.02 14.49 -5.80
N GLY A 447 17.24 13.87 -6.97
CA GLY A 447 18.58 13.75 -7.56
C GLY A 447 19.15 12.33 -7.46
N PRO A 448 20.49 12.15 -7.54
CA PRO A 448 21.14 10.90 -7.13
C PRO A 448 20.81 10.60 -5.66
N SER A 449 20.72 9.32 -5.24
CA SER A 449 20.38 8.97 -3.84
C SER A 449 21.25 9.75 -2.84
N GLY A 450 20.62 10.36 -1.84
CA GLY A 450 21.30 11.20 -0.83
C GLY A 450 21.52 12.66 -1.22
N TRP A 451 21.04 13.10 -2.38
CA TRP A 451 21.08 14.52 -2.77
C TRP A 451 19.81 15.28 -2.37
N VAL A 452 19.98 16.57 -2.11
CA VAL A 452 18.91 17.56 -1.99
C VAL A 452 19.00 18.48 -3.19
N THR A 453 17.94 18.48 -4.01
CA THR A 453 17.86 19.32 -5.21
C THR A 453 16.76 20.37 -5.10
N THR A 454 16.94 21.48 -5.82
CA THR A 454 15.95 22.54 -5.99
C THR A 454 15.97 23.00 -7.44
N GLY A 455 14.79 23.11 -8.08
CA GLY A 455 14.70 23.48 -9.49
C GLY A 455 15.15 22.37 -10.45
N ILE A 456 15.02 21.10 -10.07
CA ILE A 456 15.33 19.93 -10.90
C ILE A 456 14.11 19.01 -10.89
N ASP A 457 13.54 18.74 -12.05
CA ASP A 457 12.43 17.83 -12.25
C ASP A 457 12.84 16.38 -11.94
N THR A 458 11.86 15.50 -11.72
CA THR A 458 12.09 14.07 -11.42
C THR A 458 12.75 13.31 -12.56
N ASP A 459 12.64 13.80 -13.80
CA ASP A 459 13.28 13.23 -14.98
C ASP A 459 14.67 13.86 -15.27
N GLY A 460 15.18 14.75 -14.40
CA GLY A 460 16.50 15.37 -14.50
C GLY A 460 16.54 16.72 -15.22
N TRP A 461 15.39 17.21 -15.72
CA TRP A 461 15.33 18.52 -16.37
C TRP A 461 15.43 19.68 -15.38
N CYS A 462 16.27 20.67 -15.71
CA CYS A 462 16.61 21.77 -14.82
C CYS A 462 15.92 23.08 -15.21
N HIS A 463 15.45 23.81 -14.21
CA HIS A 463 15.01 25.20 -14.36
C HIS A 463 16.19 26.14 -14.68
N ALA A 464 15.91 27.41 -14.96
CA ALA A 464 16.96 28.42 -15.18
C ALA A 464 17.87 28.61 -13.96
N THR A 465 17.39 28.29 -12.77
CA THR A 465 18.21 28.23 -11.55
C THR A 465 17.96 26.88 -10.88
N SER A 466 19.02 26.09 -10.79
CA SER A 466 18.98 24.76 -10.22
C SER A 466 20.11 24.57 -9.24
N ARG A 467 19.80 23.96 -8.09
CA ARG A 467 20.77 23.62 -7.05
C ARG A 467 20.74 22.13 -6.79
N ALA A 468 21.91 21.54 -6.62
CA ALA A 468 22.07 20.14 -6.27
C ALA A 468 23.15 20.06 -5.20
N SER A 469 22.83 19.42 -4.07
CA SER A 469 23.76 19.25 -2.95
C SER A 469 23.73 17.83 -2.43
N GLY A 470 24.87 17.27 -2.07
CA GLY A 470 24.99 15.88 -1.61
C GLY A 470 26.34 15.62 -0.95
N ARG A 471 26.38 14.73 0.04
CA ARG A 471 27.62 14.33 0.71
C ARG A 471 28.37 13.32 -0.16
N VAL A 472 29.66 13.53 -0.38
CA VAL A 472 30.48 12.54 -1.10
C VAL A 472 30.66 11.28 -0.26
N PRO A 473 30.64 10.08 -0.88
CA PRO A 473 31.02 8.84 -0.19
C PRO A 473 32.48 8.86 0.26
N ASP A 474 32.81 8.03 1.25
CA ASP A 474 34.18 7.85 1.73
C ASP A 474 35.11 7.47 0.57
N GLY A 475 36.27 8.13 0.49
CA GLY A 475 37.27 7.92 -0.58
C GLY A 475 37.02 8.72 -1.86
N CYS A 476 35.90 9.44 -1.97
CA CYS A 476 35.64 10.40 -3.04
C CYS A 476 35.83 11.84 -2.54
N SER A 477 36.21 12.76 -3.43
CA SER A 477 36.37 14.18 -3.09
C SER A 477 35.66 15.13 -4.08
N ALA A 478 35.01 14.59 -5.10
CA ALA A 478 34.33 15.37 -6.13
C ALA A 478 33.21 14.55 -6.79
N VAL A 479 32.39 15.21 -7.61
CA VAL A 479 31.38 14.61 -8.47
C VAL A 479 31.48 15.16 -9.88
N ARG A 480 31.26 14.30 -10.87
CA ARG A 480 31.06 14.63 -12.28
C ARG A 480 29.58 14.61 -12.61
N LEU A 481 29.05 15.73 -13.06
CA LEU A 481 27.73 15.83 -13.65
C LEU A 481 27.85 15.80 -15.17
N LEU A 482 27.08 14.92 -15.82
CA LEU A 482 26.92 14.93 -17.27
C LEU A 482 25.67 15.73 -17.62
N LEU A 483 25.86 16.89 -18.23
CA LEU A 483 24.84 17.89 -18.52
C LEU A 483 24.56 17.91 -20.02
N ASP A 484 23.31 18.00 -20.40
CA ASP A 484 22.89 18.13 -21.81
C ASP A 484 22.21 19.47 -22.02
N ALA A 485 22.86 20.32 -22.81
CA ALA A 485 22.33 21.61 -23.22
C ALA A 485 21.46 21.43 -24.47
N PRO A 486 20.15 21.75 -24.40
CA PRO A 486 19.21 21.50 -25.49
C PRO A 486 19.58 22.29 -26.77
N PRO A 487 19.08 21.88 -27.94
CA PRO A 487 19.24 22.66 -29.17
C PRO A 487 18.71 24.09 -29.00
N GLY A 488 19.52 25.10 -29.32
CA GLY A 488 19.15 26.49 -29.09
C GLY A 488 20.32 27.47 -29.29
N PRO A 489 20.09 28.77 -29.00
CA PRO A 489 21.18 29.73 -28.94
C PRO A 489 22.17 29.37 -27.83
N ARG A 490 23.43 29.80 -28.01
CA ARG A 490 24.47 29.66 -26.99
C ARG A 490 23.99 30.32 -25.68
N ALA A 491 24.02 29.55 -24.60
CA ALA A 491 23.63 30.02 -23.27
C ALA A 491 24.89 30.41 -22.47
N ARG A 492 24.74 31.26 -21.47
CA ARG A 492 25.76 31.53 -20.45
C ARG A 492 25.30 30.95 -19.13
N TRP A 493 26.10 30.04 -18.59
CA TRP A 493 25.87 29.45 -17.27
C TRP A 493 26.77 30.10 -16.24
N PHE A 494 26.18 30.44 -15.10
CA PHE A 494 26.89 30.86 -13.91
C PHE A 494 26.82 29.72 -12.89
N ILE A 495 27.96 29.09 -12.66
CA ILE A 495 28.08 27.91 -11.81
C ILE A 495 28.75 28.34 -10.52
N CYS A 496 28.06 28.16 -9.40
CA CYS A 496 28.58 28.43 -8.06
C CYS A 496 28.75 27.12 -7.31
N SER A 497 29.91 26.92 -6.69
CA SER A 497 30.18 25.83 -5.76
C SER A 497 30.89 26.34 -4.50
N SER A 498 31.20 25.42 -3.58
CA SER A 498 32.02 25.70 -2.40
C SER A 498 33.43 26.22 -2.73
N GLU A 499 33.96 25.92 -3.92
CA GLU A 499 35.30 26.36 -4.36
C GLU A 499 35.30 27.73 -5.03
N GLY A 500 34.14 28.24 -5.43
CA GLY A 500 34.02 29.54 -6.11
C GLY A 500 32.92 29.56 -7.16
N ALA A 501 32.96 30.57 -8.02
CA ALA A 501 31.99 30.73 -9.10
C ALA A 501 32.69 30.92 -10.44
N VAL A 502 32.16 30.28 -11.48
CA VAL A 502 32.65 30.38 -12.85
C VAL A 502 31.52 30.75 -13.82
N ARG A 503 31.86 31.51 -14.85
CA ARG A 503 30.98 31.79 -15.99
C ARG A 503 31.47 31.00 -17.18
N VAL A 504 30.58 30.24 -17.79
CA VAL A 504 30.87 29.40 -18.96
C VAL A 504 29.85 29.70 -20.03
N ASP A 505 30.32 29.98 -21.24
CA ASP A 505 29.45 30.05 -22.40
C ASP A 505 29.28 28.63 -22.98
N VAL A 506 28.05 28.14 -23.01
CA VAL A 506 27.66 26.75 -23.26
C VAL A 506 26.91 26.66 -24.59
N ASP A 507 27.51 25.97 -25.56
CA ASP A 507 26.86 25.59 -26.81
C ASP A 507 26.00 24.33 -26.62
N PRO A 508 24.96 24.10 -27.47
CA PRO A 508 24.18 22.87 -27.42
C PRO A 508 25.04 21.58 -27.47
N GLY A 509 24.58 20.56 -26.75
CA GLY A 509 25.22 19.25 -26.64
C GLY A 509 25.63 18.89 -25.21
N VAL A 510 26.51 17.89 -25.10
CA VAL A 510 26.85 17.27 -23.80
C VAL A 510 28.10 17.89 -23.19
N TRP A 511 28.01 18.22 -21.90
CA TRP A 511 29.03 18.84 -21.08
C TRP A 511 29.30 18.02 -19.83
N GLU A 512 30.57 17.99 -19.42
CA GLU A 512 31.00 17.42 -18.16
C GLU A 512 31.32 18.56 -17.20
N LEU A 513 30.70 18.53 -16.03
CA LEU A 513 30.97 19.46 -14.93
C LEU A 513 31.49 18.68 -13.74
N ASP A 514 32.77 18.84 -13.43
CA ASP A 514 33.39 18.31 -12.23
C ASP A 514 33.25 19.35 -11.11
N VAL A 515 32.76 18.95 -9.93
CA VAL A 515 32.58 19.80 -8.74
C VAL A 515 33.19 19.11 -7.53
N SER A 516 34.13 19.77 -6.85
CA SER A 516 34.72 19.24 -5.63
C SER A 516 33.78 19.37 -4.43
N ALA A 517 33.97 18.47 -3.47
CA ALA A 517 33.39 18.61 -2.14
C ALA A 517 34.07 19.74 -1.37
N GLY A 518 33.32 20.44 -0.52
CA GLY A 518 33.86 21.32 0.50
C GLY A 518 34.62 20.55 1.60
N VAL A 519 35.18 21.31 2.55
CA VAL A 519 35.97 20.77 3.68
C VAL A 519 35.17 19.78 4.55
N ASP A 520 33.85 19.87 4.53
CA ASP A 520 32.90 19.02 5.25
C ASP A 520 32.45 17.76 4.47
N GLY A 521 33.01 17.55 3.27
CA GLY A 521 32.60 16.46 2.38
C GLY A 521 31.27 16.72 1.67
N LEU A 522 30.74 17.94 1.71
CA LEU A 522 29.52 18.30 1.00
C LEU A 522 29.85 18.87 -0.39
N VAL A 523 29.31 18.28 -1.44
CA VAL A 523 29.19 18.98 -2.73
C VAL A 523 27.94 19.82 -2.69
N ASP A 524 28.06 21.10 -3.04
CA ASP A 524 26.94 22.01 -3.24
C ASP A 524 27.19 22.79 -4.52
N VAL A 525 26.34 22.61 -5.52
CA VAL A 525 26.44 23.29 -6.81
C VAL A 525 25.13 23.96 -7.18
N THR A 526 25.22 25.23 -7.56
CA THR A 526 24.13 26.00 -8.14
C THR A 526 24.49 26.40 -9.56
N ILE A 527 23.63 26.10 -10.52
CA ILE A 527 23.77 26.48 -11.93
C ILE A 527 22.65 27.46 -12.26
N VAL A 528 23.03 28.65 -12.71
CA VAL A 528 22.11 29.68 -13.22
C VAL A 528 22.35 29.85 -14.71
N ALA A 529 21.40 29.45 -15.53
CA ALA A 529 21.43 29.64 -16.97
C ALA A 529 20.66 30.92 -17.35
N ASP A 530 21.22 31.73 -18.23
CA ASP A 530 20.57 32.93 -18.77
C ASP A 530 19.53 32.64 -19.86
N HIS A 531 19.43 31.38 -20.28
CA HIS A 531 18.49 30.92 -21.30
C HIS A 531 17.83 29.60 -20.88
N ALA A 532 16.56 29.44 -21.26
CA ALA A 532 15.82 28.20 -21.17
C ALA A 532 14.95 28.02 -22.42
N SER A 533 14.79 26.79 -22.88
CA SER A 533 14.08 26.44 -24.10
C SER A 533 13.03 25.36 -23.83
N PRO A 534 12.02 25.21 -24.70
CA PRO A 534 11.11 24.07 -24.62
C PRO A 534 11.87 22.74 -24.65
N VAL A 535 11.50 21.79 -23.80
CA VAL A 535 12.16 20.48 -23.66
C VAL A 535 12.13 19.67 -24.97
N GLY A 536 11.07 19.81 -25.76
CA GLY A 536 10.94 19.17 -27.07
C GLY A 536 9.55 19.37 -27.68
N PRO A 537 9.32 18.85 -28.91
CA PRO A 537 8.01 18.91 -29.55
C PRO A 537 6.94 18.22 -28.70
N GLY A 538 5.95 18.99 -28.23
CA GLY A 538 4.85 18.47 -27.43
C GLY A 538 5.06 18.47 -25.91
N ASP A 539 6.24 18.89 -25.42
CA ASP A 539 6.45 19.14 -23.99
C ASP A 539 6.34 20.65 -23.70
N PRO A 540 5.31 21.11 -22.95
CA PRO A 540 5.12 22.53 -22.68
C PRO A 540 6.14 23.10 -21.68
N ARG A 541 6.99 22.27 -21.07
CA ARG A 541 7.98 22.72 -20.09
C ARG A 541 9.12 23.49 -20.76
N VAL A 542 9.51 24.60 -20.13
CA VAL A 542 10.69 25.38 -20.49
C VAL A 542 11.80 25.08 -19.48
N ARG A 543 12.95 24.61 -19.96
CA ARG A 543 14.07 24.11 -19.15
C ARG A 543 15.41 24.56 -19.73
N ALA A 544 16.41 24.71 -18.87
CA ALA A 544 17.71 25.22 -19.26
C ALA A 544 18.67 24.13 -19.74
N PHE A 545 18.67 22.99 -19.07
CA PHE A 545 19.53 21.84 -19.37
C PHE A 545 18.98 20.57 -18.70
N HIS A 546 19.53 19.42 -19.05
CA HIS A 546 19.18 18.12 -18.48
C HIS A 546 20.40 17.50 -17.79
N ILE A 547 20.24 16.99 -16.56
CA ILE A 547 21.31 16.22 -15.90
C ILE A 547 21.11 14.74 -16.26
N ARG A 548 21.99 14.22 -17.12
CA ARG A 548 21.92 12.83 -17.59
C ARG A 548 22.42 11.85 -16.54
N SER A 549 23.50 12.21 -15.84
CA SER A 549 24.09 11.36 -14.80
C SER A 549 24.94 12.17 -13.82
N ALA A 550 25.20 11.56 -12.67
CA ALA A 550 26.16 12.02 -11.68
C ALA A 550 27.08 10.84 -11.31
N SER A 551 28.39 11.06 -11.25
CA SER A 551 29.39 10.02 -10.92
C SER A 551 30.41 10.57 -9.92
N TRP A 552 30.77 9.81 -8.90
CA TRP A 552 31.75 10.24 -7.90
C TRP A 552 33.19 10.14 -8.44
N LEU A 553 34.05 11.07 -8.02
CA LEU A 553 35.46 11.14 -8.39
C LEU A 553 36.34 11.12 -7.14
N HIS A 554 37.48 10.43 -7.21
CA HIS A 554 38.48 10.37 -6.13
C HIS A 554 39.22 11.70 -5.92
N SER A 555 39.34 12.49 -6.99
CA SER A 555 39.90 13.84 -6.98
C SER A 555 39.28 14.64 -8.11
N GLY A 556 39.03 15.92 -7.88
CA GLY A 556 38.55 16.85 -8.88
C GLY A 556 38.81 18.29 -8.43
N ALA A 557 38.79 19.20 -9.39
CA ALA A 557 38.64 20.63 -9.16
C ALA A 557 37.42 21.08 -9.97
N LEU A 558 36.77 22.18 -9.56
CA LEU A 558 35.70 22.77 -10.35
C LEU A 558 36.16 22.99 -11.80
N SER A 559 35.62 22.20 -12.73
CA SER A 559 35.97 22.30 -14.15
C SER A 559 34.78 21.93 -15.01
N MET A 560 34.63 22.64 -16.13
CA MET A 560 33.58 22.36 -17.10
C MET A 560 34.21 22.21 -18.47
N ARG A 561 33.88 21.11 -19.17
CA ARG A 561 34.40 20.83 -20.51
C ARG A 561 33.33 20.18 -21.37
N ARG A 562 33.39 20.41 -22.67
CA ARG A 562 32.52 19.71 -23.62
C ARG A 562 32.94 18.24 -23.67
N SER A 563 31.99 17.32 -23.60
CA SER A 563 32.30 15.90 -23.64
C SER A 563 32.73 15.50 -25.06
N ALA A 564 33.93 14.93 -25.20
CA ALA A 564 34.49 14.52 -26.50
C ALA A 564 33.79 13.29 -27.08
N SER A 565 33.07 12.52 -26.25
CA SER A 565 32.43 11.25 -26.60
C SER A 565 31.04 11.38 -27.22
N ALA A 566 30.52 12.60 -27.42
CA ALA A 566 29.19 12.82 -28.00
C ALA A 566 29.17 13.00 -29.53
N GLY A 567 30.30 12.76 -30.21
CA GLY A 567 30.36 12.71 -31.67
C GLY A 567 29.92 11.35 -32.20
N ALA A 568 28.66 11.28 -32.66
CA ALA A 568 27.95 10.13 -33.27
C ALA A 568 27.09 9.30 -32.31
N ALA A 569 25.87 9.79 -32.05
CA ALA A 569 24.70 8.98 -31.69
C ALA A 569 23.50 9.46 -32.52
#